data_AF-A0A0C9UT54-F1
#
_entry.id   AF-A0A0C9UT54-F1
#
_cell.length_a   1.000
_cell.length_b   1.000
_cell.length_c   1.000
_cell.angle_alpha   90.00
_cell.angle_beta   90.00
_cell.angle_gamma   90.00
#
_symmetry.space_group_name_H-M   'P 1'
#
loop_
_entity.id
_entity.type
_entity.pdbx_description
1 polymer ?
#
loop_
_entity_poly.entity_id
_entity_poly.type
_entity_poly.pdbx_seq_one_letter_code
_entity_poly.pdbx_strand_id
1 'polypeptide(L)'
;MPPQYGYTGIWQAIHCYCVATALSQDRVRKLAGIDFRDPFSGKSYNEPPVPPSLNFVLADAFLQLPLPHGIALDRVTAFFDPFLFIVPLSGTIEGDKILSRIGLGSVEGRDSLPKHPILEYLQKELNKRNPFHERITALGIKTGFIYRTRSALAATYLKKMGNSHILLVGDAAYVHTPMGGQDAKEMDVKARDGILIHCAERRREIGYDVVGTTQKFNYFVYWNQGWRRIVRNMVLVVLTRIPHFQKHLAMLISGLKNRG
;
A
#
# COMPACT_ATOMS: atom_id res chain seq x y z
N MET A 1 25.94 -24.22 -56.77
CA MET A 1 25.10 -23.02 -56.59
C MET A 1 23.68 -23.47 -56.26
N PRO A 2 23.21 -23.35 -55.01
CA PRO A 2 21.81 -23.60 -54.69
C PRO A 2 20.97 -22.31 -54.86
N PRO A 3 19.66 -22.41 -55.13
CA PRO A 3 18.81 -21.31 -55.54
C PRO A 3 18.49 -20.36 -54.37
N GLN A 4 18.46 -19.05 -54.68
CA GLN A 4 17.96 -18.00 -53.81
C GLN A 4 16.43 -18.09 -53.70
N TYR A 5 15.91 -18.52 -52.56
CA TYR A 5 14.52 -18.30 -52.21
C TYR A 5 14.38 -16.91 -51.59
N GLY A 6 13.86 -15.97 -52.38
CA GLY A 6 13.42 -14.67 -51.90
C GLY A 6 12.19 -14.83 -51.01
N TYR A 7 12.36 -14.68 -49.70
CA TYR A 7 11.26 -14.44 -48.78
C TYR A 7 10.94 -12.94 -48.80
N THR A 8 10.03 -12.52 -49.68
CA THR A 8 9.25 -11.30 -49.48
C THR A 8 8.17 -11.58 -48.43
N GLY A 9 8.58 -11.67 -47.18
CA GLY A 9 7.67 -11.69 -46.04
C GLY A 9 7.03 -10.32 -45.91
N ILE A 10 5.76 -10.22 -46.31
CA ILE A 10 4.89 -9.11 -45.95
C ILE A 10 4.79 -9.11 -44.42
N TRP A 11 5.45 -8.16 -43.76
CA TRP A 11 5.30 -7.94 -42.32
C TRP A 11 3.89 -7.39 -42.05
N GLN A 12 2.92 -8.28 -41.92
CA GLN A 12 1.61 -7.92 -41.41
C GLN A 12 1.81 -7.57 -39.92
N ALA A 13 1.69 -6.29 -39.60
CA ALA A 13 1.83 -5.77 -38.25
C ALA A 13 0.82 -6.44 -37.32
N ILE A 14 1.27 -7.43 -36.54
CA ILE A 14 0.46 -7.98 -35.45
C ILE A 14 0.38 -6.88 -34.39
N HIS A 15 -0.75 -6.19 -34.33
CA HIS A 15 -1.09 -5.29 -33.24
C HIS A 15 -1.18 -6.11 -31.95
N CYS A 16 -0.11 -6.13 -31.16
CA CYS A 16 -0.08 -6.83 -29.88
C CYS A 16 -0.31 -5.84 -28.73
N TYR A 17 -1.15 -6.23 -27.77
CA TYR A 17 -1.30 -5.55 -26.48
C TYR A 17 -0.44 -6.24 -25.43
N CYS A 18 0.43 -5.49 -24.76
CA CYS A 18 1.20 -5.94 -23.62
C CYS A 18 0.62 -5.30 -22.35
N VAL A 19 0.06 -6.11 -21.45
CA VAL A 19 -0.47 -5.66 -20.17
C VAL A 19 0.55 -5.96 -19.08
N ALA A 20 1.07 -4.92 -18.43
CA ALA A 20 1.97 -5.08 -17.29
C ALA A 20 1.18 -5.03 -15.98
N THR A 21 1.31 -6.09 -15.17
CA THR A 21 0.73 -6.21 -13.83
C THR A 21 1.82 -6.34 -12.75
N ALA A 22 1.43 -6.39 -11.47
CA ALA A 22 2.29 -6.26 -10.29
C ALA A 22 3.55 -7.15 -10.24
N LEU A 23 3.59 -8.30 -10.91
CA LEU A 23 4.77 -9.18 -10.94
C LEU A 23 5.84 -8.75 -11.97
N SER A 24 5.50 -7.84 -12.90
CA SER A 24 6.34 -7.41 -14.03
C SER A 24 6.84 -5.95 -13.95
N GLN A 25 6.48 -5.26 -12.84
CA GLN A 25 6.51 -3.81 -12.62
C GLN A 25 7.75 -3.07 -13.13
N ASP A 26 8.92 -3.63 -12.88
CA ASP A 26 10.16 -2.90 -13.12
C ASP A 26 10.68 -3.09 -14.54
N ARG A 27 10.42 -4.24 -15.18
CA ARG A 27 11.02 -4.55 -16.49
C ARG A 27 10.24 -3.94 -17.64
N VAL A 28 8.92 -4.13 -17.70
CA VAL A 28 8.12 -3.66 -18.85
C VAL A 28 8.11 -2.13 -18.92
N ARG A 29 7.88 -1.47 -17.78
CA ARG A 29 7.86 -0.01 -17.69
C ARG A 29 9.23 0.62 -18.03
N LYS A 30 10.34 0.04 -17.53
CA LYS A 30 11.70 0.50 -17.84
C LYS A 30 12.05 0.28 -19.32
N LEU A 31 11.77 -0.91 -19.87
CA LEU A 31 12.01 -1.21 -21.29
C LEU A 31 11.17 -0.31 -22.21
N ALA A 32 9.96 0.03 -21.80
CA ALA A 32 9.10 0.97 -22.52
C ALA A 32 9.55 2.44 -22.39
N GLY A 33 10.55 2.75 -21.55
CA GLY A 33 10.96 4.12 -21.25
C GLY A 33 9.79 4.97 -20.72
N ILE A 34 8.95 4.38 -19.85
CA ILE A 34 7.87 5.12 -19.18
C ILE A 34 8.38 5.59 -17.82
N ASP A 35 8.39 6.91 -17.66
CA ASP A 35 8.87 7.53 -16.42
C ASP A 35 7.94 7.21 -15.24
N PHE A 36 8.51 7.08 -14.05
CA PHE A 36 7.80 6.65 -12.84
C PHE A 36 8.29 7.42 -11.62
N ARG A 37 7.51 8.43 -11.27
CA ARG A 37 7.89 9.44 -10.31
C ARG A 37 6.74 9.76 -9.39
N ASP A 38 7.09 10.27 -8.22
CA ASP A 38 6.12 10.90 -7.35
C ASP A 38 5.53 12.15 -8.04
N PRO A 39 4.21 12.23 -8.25
CA PRO A 39 3.62 13.31 -9.03
C PRO A 39 3.59 14.67 -8.31
N PHE A 40 3.90 14.71 -7.01
CA PHE A 40 3.91 15.94 -6.21
C PHE A 40 5.33 16.45 -5.94
N SER A 41 6.28 15.54 -5.72
CA SER A 41 7.67 15.88 -5.42
C SER A 41 8.62 15.74 -6.62
N GLY A 42 8.20 15.08 -7.69
CA GLY A 42 9.01 14.82 -8.89
C GLY A 42 10.14 13.80 -8.68
N LYS A 43 10.25 13.22 -7.48
CA LYS A 43 11.31 12.25 -7.14
C LYS A 43 11.11 10.92 -7.86
N SER A 44 12.21 10.33 -8.30
CA SER A 44 12.17 9.03 -8.97
C SER A 44 11.85 7.92 -7.97
N TYR A 45 11.05 6.95 -8.38
CA TYR A 45 10.78 5.76 -7.56
C TYR A 45 12.05 4.95 -7.24
N ASN A 46 13.04 5.01 -8.15
CA ASN A 46 14.31 4.28 -8.00
C ASN A 46 15.26 4.95 -7.00
N GLU A 47 15.05 6.23 -6.68
CA GLU A 47 15.86 6.92 -5.68
C GLU A 47 15.47 6.46 -4.26
N PRO A 48 16.43 6.43 -3.32
CA PRO A 48 16.13 6.15 -1.93
C PRO A 48 15.19 7.23 -1.35
N PRO A 49 14.24 6.84 -0.46
CA PRO A 49 13.29 7.78 0.10
C PRO A 49 14.01 8.79 0.99
N VAL A 50 13.70 10.07 0.80
CA VAL A 50 14.24 11.15 1.63
C VAL A 50 13.44 11.21 2.95
N PRO A 51 14.10 11.20 4.13
CA PRO A 51 13.43 11.35 5.41
C PRO A 51 12.68 12.70 5.55
N PRO A 52 11.58 12.75 6.32
CA PRO A 52 10.92 11.64 6.99
C PRO A 52 10.22 10.71 6.00
N SER A 53 10.41 9.40 6.17
CA SER A 53 9.71 8.38 5.40
C SER A 53 9.02 7.40 6.34
N LEU A 54 7.73 7.23 6.10
CA LEU A 54 6.91 6.34 6.87
C LEU A 54 7.19 4.90 6.42
N ASN A 55 7.30 3.99 7.37
CA ASN A 55 7.39 2.58 7.09
C ASN A 55 6.43 1.87 8.03
N PHE A 56 5.79 0.82 7.53
CA PHE A 56 4.85 0.03 8.30
C PHE A 56 5.29 -1.42 8.32
N VAL A 57 5.23 -2.01 9.51
CA VAL A 57 5.13 -3.46 9.64
C VAL A 57 3.64 -3.75 9.78
N LEU A 58 3.13 -4.68 8.99
CA LEU A 58 1.79 -5.23 9.13
C LEU A 58 1.92 -6.73 9.39
N ALA A 59 1.34 -7.22 10.47
CA ALA A 59 1.38 -8.64 10.82
C ALA A 59 0.00 -9.11 11.26
N ASP A 60 -0.47 -10.22 10.70
CA ASP A 60 -1.58 -10.96 11.28
C ASP A 60 -0.99 -11.93 12.30
N ALA A 61 -1.30 -11.73 13.57
CA ALA A 61 -0.69 -12.45 14.69
C ALA A 61 -1.73 -12.89 15.71
N PHE A 62 -1.48 -14.01 16.36
CA PHE A 62 -2.29 -14.47 17.49
C PHE A 62 -1.87 -13.72 18.75
N LEU A 63 -2.83 -13.06 19.39
CA LEU A 63 -2.64 -12.41 20.68
C LEU A 63 -3.31 -13.23 21.77
N GLN A 64 -2.68 -13.28 22.96
CA GLN A 64 -3.22 -13.94 24.13
C GLN A 64 -4.37 -13.13 24.74
N LEU A 65 -5.44 -13.83 25.13
CA LEU A 65 -6.56 -13.31 25.90
C LEU A 65 -6.34 -13.53 27.41
N PRO A 66 -6.92 -12.66 28.27
CA PRO A 66 -7.64 -11.44 27.92
C PRO A 66 -6.69 -10.35 27.38
N LEU A 67 -7.17 -9.56 26.40
CA LEU A 67 -6.46 -8.35 25.99
C LEU A 67 -6.61 -7.26 27.05
N PRO A 68 -5.68 -6.30 27.14
CA PRO A 68 -5.83 -5.10 27.97
C PRO A 68 -7.18 -4.43 27.80
N HIS A 69 -7.73 -3.87 28.87
CA HIS A 69 -9.10 -3.32 28.91
C HIS A 69 -9.36 -2.22 27.87
N GLY A 70 -8.31 -1.52 27.44
CA GLY A 70 -8.40 -0.49 26.41
C GLY A 70 -8.44 -1.02 24.98
N ILE A 71 -8.26 -2.33 24.75
CA ILE A 71 -8.36 -2.97 23.44
C ILE A 71 -9.71 -3.67 23.33
N ALA A 72 -10.60 -3.10 22.55
CA ALA A 72 -11.91 -3.68 22.30
C ALA A 72 -11.84 -4.74 21.19
N LEU A 73 -12.55 -5.86 21.38
CA LEU A 73 -12.57 -7.01 20.45
C LEU A 73 -13.39 -6.76 19.17
N ASP A 74 -14.20 -5.70 19.16
CA ASP A 74 -15.17 -5.39 18.11
C ASP A 74 -14.79 -4.17 17.25
N ARG A 75 -13.67 -3.50 17.56
CA ARG A 75 -13.25 -2.28 16.88
C ARG A 75 -11.74 -2.14 16.81
N VAL A 76 -11.31 -1.28 15.90
CA VAL A 76 -9.89 -0.90 15.77
C VAL A 76 -9.46 -0.12 17.00
N THR A 77 -8.32 -0.52 17.55
CA THR A 77 -7.59 0.27 18.53
C THR A 77 -6.39 0.88 17.82
N ALA A 78 -6.32 2.22 17.74
CA ALA A 78 -5.26 2.91 17.02
C ALA A 78 -4.64 4.04 17.87
N PHE A 79 -3.31 4.02 17.93
CA PHE A 79 -2.45 5.04 18.50
C PHE A 79 -1.54 5.56 17.40
N PHE A 80 -1.43 6.88 17.31
CA PHE A 80 -0.57 7.55 16.33
C PHE A 80 0.78 7.96 16.91
N ASP A 81 0.90 7.86 18.24
CA ASP A 81 2.13 8.14 18.97
C ASP A 81 2.11 7.45 20.35
N PRO A 82 2.83 6.32 20.48
CA PRO A 82 3.57 5.63 19.43
C PRO A 82 2.63 5.06 18.34
N PHE A 83 3.08 5.03 17.07
CA PHE A 83 2.25 4.53 15.96
C PHE A 83 2.06 3.01 16.10
N LEU A 84 0.88 2.60 16.56
CA LEU A 84 0.43 1.22 16.79
C LEU A 84 -1.05 1.12 16.45
N PHE A 85 -1.46 0.15 15.65
CA PHE A 85 -2.86 -0.23 15.53
C PHE A 85 -3.03 -1.74 15.73
N ILE A 86 -4.14 -2.10 16.37
CA ILE A 86 -4.55 -3.47 16.63
C ILE A 86 -5.98 -3.59 16.14
N VAL A 87 -6.21 -4.50 15.20
CA VAL A 87 -7.52 -4.81 14.64
C VAL A 87 -7.80 -6.28 14.93
N PRO A 88 -8.59 -6.58 15.98
CA PRO A 88 -9.06 -7.93 16.20
C PRO A 88 -9.87 -8.40 14.99
N LEU A 89 -9.54 -9.57 14.46
CA LEU A 89 -10.31 -10.17 13.37
C LEU A 89 -11.45 -10.98 14.00
N SER A 90 -12.65 -10.40 14.02
CA SER A 90 -13.82 -11.02 14.66
C SER A 90 -14.07 -12.44 14.13
N GLY A 91 -14.50 -13.34 15.03
CA GLY A 91 -14.76 -14.75 14.69
C GLY A 91 -13.51 -15.65 14.63
N THR A 92 -12.35 -15.16 15.08
CA THR A 92 -11.08 -15.93 15.11
C THR A 92 -10.62 -16.26 16.53
N ILE A 93 -11.52 -16.17 17.52
CA ILE A 93 -11.22 -16.55 18.89
C ILE A 93 -11.09 -18.08 18.93
N GLU A 94 -9.94 -18.57 19.35
CA GLU A 94 -9.60 -19.98 19.47
C GLU A 94 -9.08 -20.23 20.89
N GLY A 95 -9.96 -20.58 21.82
CA GLY A 95 -9.58 -20.75 23.23
C GLY A 95 -9.11 -19.44 23.85
N ASP A 96 -7.85 -19.38 24.28
CA ASP A 96 -7.22 -18.23 24.95
C ASP A 96 -6.48 -17.30 23.98
N LYS A 97 -6.73 -17.39 22.67
CA LYS A 97 -6.08 -16.53 21.66
C LYS A 97 -7.06 -15.97 20.65
N ILE A 98 -6.69 -14.83 20.06
CA ILE A 98 -7.43 -14.17 18.98
C ILE A 98 -6.49 -13.75 17.86
N LEU A 99 -6.87 -13.97 16.60
CA LEU A 99 -6.11 -13.45 15.47
C LEU A 99 -6.38 -11.95 15.33
N SER A 100 -5.30 -11.16 15.33
CA SER A 100 -5.36 -9.70 15.19
C SER A 100 -4.42 -9.24 14.10
N ARG A 101 -4.86 -8.26 13.32
CA ARG A 101 -3.99 -7.50 12.43
C ARG A 101 -3.34 -6.37 13.22
N ILE A 102 -2.03 -6.44 13.33
CA ILE A 102 -1.20 -5.47 14.04
C ILE A 102 -0.46 -4.65 13.00
N GLY A 103 -0.39 -3.34 13.19
CA GLY A 103 0.60 -2.58 12.46
C GLY A 103 1.30 -1.51 13.25
N LEU A 104 2.54 -1.32 12.84
CA LEU A 104 3.58 -0.60 13.56
C LEU A 104 4.19 0.39 12.59
N GLY A 105 3.98 1.69 12.83
CA GLY A 105 4.52 2.75 11.99
C GLY A 105 5.86 3.27 12.50
N SER A 106 6.82 3.54 11.61
CA SER A 106 8.06 4.24 11.93
C SER A 106 8.31 5.37 10.94
N VAL A 107 8.66 6.56 11.44
CA VAL A 107 8.86 7.79 10.66
C VAL A 107 10.34 8.04 10.33
N GLU A 108 11.24 7.20 10.86
CA GLU A 108 12.68 7.46 10.85
C GLU A 108 13.37 7.06 9.54
N GLY A 109 12.64 6.50 8.58
CA GLY A 109 13.22 6.05 7.30
C GLY A 109 14.35 5.03 7.42
N ARG A 110 14.46 4.31 8.55
CA ARG A 110 15.54 3.34 8.77
C ARG A 110 15.45 2.20 7.77
N ASP A 111 16.56 1.97 7.06
CA ASP A 111 16.76 0.82 6.18
C ASP A 111 16.82 -0.53 6.92
N SER A 112 16.90 -0.52 8.25
CA SER A 112 17.10 -1.71 9.09
C SER A 112 15.84 -2.46 9.50
N LEU A 113 14.68 -2.18 8.90
CA LEU A 113 13.51 -3.02 9.12
C LEU A 113 13.78 -4.44 8.59
N PRO A 114 13.41 -5.50 9.33
CA PRO A 114 13.62 -6.88 8.87
C PRO A 114 12.88 -7.11 7.54
N LYS A 115 13.19 -8.17 6.78
CA LYS A 115 12.42 -8.47 5.55
C LYS A 115 11.03 -9.03 5.86
N HIS A 116 10.94 -9.82 6.92
CA HIS A 116 9.70 -10.35 7.48
C HIS A 116 9.71 -10.14 8.99
N PRO A 117 8.63 -9.64 9.60
CA PRO A 117 8.56 -9.53 11.04
C PRO A 117 8.53 -10.93 11.65
N ILE A 118 9.47 -11.22 12.54
CA ILE A 118 9.49 -12.42 13.37
C ILE A 118 8.78 -12.13 14.71
N LEU A 119 8.41 -13.19 15.44
CA LEU A 119 7.63 -13.07 16.67
C LEU A 119 8.35 -12.22 17.72
N GLU A 120 9.66 -12.37 17.85
CA GLU A 120 10.51 -11.63 18.77
C GLU A 120 10.51 -10.14 18.45
N TYR A 121 10.56 -9.78 17.17
CA TYR A 121 10.49 -8.40 16.70
C TYR A 121 9.11 -7.80 17.02
N LEU A 122 8.04 -8.53 16.71
CA LEU A 122 6.67 -8.08 16.98
C LEU A 122 6.45 -7.86 18.48
N GLN A 123 6.82 -8.83 19.32
CA GLN A 123 6.68 -8.72 20.78
C GLN A 123 7.50 -7.56 21.34
N LYS A 124 8.73 -7.34 20.84
CA LYS A 124 9.57 -6.21 21.23
C LYS A 124 8.91 -4.87 20.89
N GLU A 125 8.38 -4.73 19.68
CA GLU A 125 7.71 -3.49 19.28
C GLU A 125 6.38 -3.28 20.00
N LEU A 126 5.61 -4.34 20.29
CA LEU A 126 4.44 -4.27 21.16
C LEU A 126 4.83 -3.77 22.54
N ASN A 127 5.80 -4.39 23.22
CA ASN A 127 6.26 -3.98 24.55
C ASN A 127 6.70 -2.50 24.58
N LYS A 128 7.43 -2.08 23.55
CA LYS A 128 7.93 -0.70 23.43
C LYS A 128 6.81 0.32 23.23
N ARG A 129 5.79 -0.03 22.44
CA ARG A 129 4.74 0.90 21.99
C ARG A 129 3.45 0.77 22.77
N ASN A 130 3.36 -0.20 23.67
CA ASN A 130 2.16 -0.49 24.42
C ASN A 130 1.78 0.73 25.27
N PRO A 131 0.66 1.40 24.98
CA PRO A 131 0.19 2.50 25.80
C PRO A 131 -0.56 1.99 27.04
N PHE A 132 -0.85 0.69 27.10
CA PHE A 132 -1.50 0.07 28.23
C PHE A 132 -0.44 -0.36 29.25
N HIS A 133 -0.71 -0.13 30.53
CA HIS A 133 0.11 -0.65 31.63
C HIS A 133 -0.09 -2.16 31.86
N GLU A 134 -0.69 -2.85 30.90
CA GLU A 134 -1.00 -4.28 30.89
C GLU A 134 -0.29 -4.94 29.71
N ARG A 135 0.28 -6.13 29.89
CA ARG A 135 1.09 -6.80 28.85
C ARG A 135 0.21 -7.28 27.69
N ILE A 136 0.64 -7.00 26.46
CA ILE A 136 0.12 -7.64 25.24
C ILE A 136 1.09 -8.75 24.84
N THR A 137 0.63 -10.01 24.84
CA THR A 137 1.46 -11.17 24.46
C THR A 137 1.09 -11.65 23.06
N ALA A 138 2.06 -11.64 22.15
CA ALA A 138 1.96 -12.29 20.85
C ALA A 138 2.41 -13.75 20.97
N LEU A 139 1.56 -14.67 20.51
CA LEU A 139 1.78 -16.11 20.58
C LEU A 139 2.35 -16.69 19.28
N GLY A 140 2.15 -15.99 18.15
CA GLY A 140 2.64 -16.41 16.85
C GLY A 140 2.23 -15.46 15.73
N ILE A 141 2.92 -15.52 14.61
CA ILE A 141 2.63 -14.73 13.40
C ILE A 141 2.10 -15.67 12.33
N LYS A 142 0.93 -15.34 11.77
CA LYS A 142 0.33 -16.03 10.63
C LYS A 142 0.88 -15.49 9.32
N THR A 143 0.94 -14.17 9.17
CA THR A 143 1.51 -13.48 8.00
C THR A 143 2.16 -12.18 8.43
N GLY A 144 3.17 -11.74 7.69
CA GLY A 144 3.95 -10.55 8.03
C GLY A 144 4.52 -9.86 6.79
N PHE A 145 4.25 -8.56 6.68
CA PHE A 145 4.65 -7.71 5.57
C PHE A 145 5.29 -6.43 6.08
N ILE A 146 6.27 -5.93 5.34
CA ILE A 146 6.86 -4.63 5.58
C ILE A 146 6.65 -3.77 4.37
N TYR A 147 5.98 -2.66 4.61
CA TYR A 147 5.64 -1.67 3.60
C TYR A 147 6.50 -0.44 3.82
N ARG A 148 7.28 -0.12 2.79
CA ARG A 148 8.01 1.13 2.72
C ARG A 148 7.12 2.14 2.02
N THR A 149 6.79 3.26 2.66
CA THR A 149 5.96 4.24 1.97
C THR A 149 6.75 4.88 0.86
N ARG A 150 6.44 4.47 -0.35
CA ARG A 150 6.81 5.17 -1.57
C ARG A 150 5.53 5.48 -2.32
N SER A 151 5.56 6.60 -3.02
CA SER A 151 4.53 6.95 -3.97
C SER A 151 5.18 7.21 -5.31
N ALA A 152 4.60 6.64 -6.35
CA ALA A 152 5.01 6.92 -7.71
C ALA A 152 3.84 6.65 -8.65
N LEU A 153 3.80 7.40 -9.74
CA LEU A 153 2.79 7.34 -10.78
C LEU A 153 3.51 7.27 -12.12
N ALA A 154 3.04 6.41 -13.02
CA ALA A 154 3.55 6.35 -14.37
C ALA A 154 3.15 7.61 -15.15
N ALA A 155 4.08 8.15 -15.94
CA ALA A 155 3.84 9.35 -16.75
C ALA A 155 2.69 9.14 -17.75
N THR A 156 2.56 7.91 -18.27
CA THR A 156 1.40 7.46 -19.04
C THR A 156 1.07 6.01 -18.69
N TYR A 157 -0.21 5.65 -18.76
CA TYR A 157 -0.68 4.29 -18.54
C TYR A 157 -0.78 3.50 -19.85
N LEU A 158 -0.80 4.20 -21.00
CA LEU A 158 -0.81 3.60 -22.32
C LEU A 158 0.32 4.22 -23.15
N LYS A 159 1.19 3.39 -23.72
CA LYS A 159 2.26 3.85 -24.62
C LYS A 159 2.35 2.95 -25.85
N LYS A 160 2.38 3.56 -27.03
CA LYS A 160 2.68 2.84 -28.28
C LYS A 160 4.18 2.57 -28.38
N MET A 161 4.55 1.34 -28.73
CA MET A 161 5.94 0.92 -28.92
C MET A 161 6.01 0.05 -30.18
N GLY A 162 6.54 0.62 -31.27
CA GLY A 162 6.46 0.02 -32.60
C GLY A 162 5.00 -0.18 -33.05
N ASN A 163 4.65 -1.41 -33.41
CA ASN A 163 3.29 -1.81 -33.82
C ASN A 163 2.43 -2.29 -32.65
N SER A 164 2.91 -2.16 -31.41
CA SER A 164 2.26 -2.69 -30.20
C SER A 164 1.85 -1.56 -29.25
N HIS A 165 0.90 -1.85 -28.37
CA HIS A 165 0.51 -0.96 -27.26
C HIS A 165 0.87 -1.60 -25.92
N ILE A 166 1.47 -0.81 -25.04
CA ILE A 166 1.79 -1.19 -23.66
C ILE A 166 0.79 -0.51 -22.75
N LEU A 167 0.02 -1.31 -22.02
CA LEU A 167 -0.94 -0.86 -21.01
C LEU A 167 -0.40 -1.23 -19.62
N LEU A 168 -0.30 -0.26 -18.73
CA LEU A 168 0.09 -0.45 -17.34
C LEU A 168 -1.17 -0.54 -16.46
N VAL A 169 -1.23 -1.56 -15.59
CA VAL A 169 -2.36 -1.78 -14.69
C VAL A 169 -1.86 -2.10 -13.27
N GLY A 170 -2.61 -1.64 -12.27
CA GLY A 170 -2.30 -1.85 -10.84
C GLY A 170 -0.96 -1.20 -10.46
N ASP A 171 -0.16 -1.91 -9.67
CA ASP A 171 1.12 -1.42 -9.17
C ASP A 171 2.15 -1.06 -10.27
N ALA A 172 1.99 -1.59 -11.49
CA ALA A 172 2.83 -1.19 -12.62
C ALA A 172 2.54 0.25 -13.09
N ALA A 173 1.35 0.76 -12.79
CA ALA A 173 0.88 2.08 -13.17
C ALA A 173 1.02 3.10 -12.03
N TYR A 174 0.84 2.70 -10.77
CA TYR A 174 1.07 3.53 -9.60
C TYR A 174 1.36 2.71 -8.34
N VAL A 175 2.22 3.22 -7.46
CA VAL A 175 2.47 2.65 -6.12
C VAL A 175 2.12 3.72 -5.09
N HIS A 176 1.55 3.30 -3.97
CA HIS A 176 1.29 4.18 -2.82
C HIS A 176 1.49 3.44 -1.49
N THR A 177 1.46 4.18 -0.39
CA THR A 177 1.40 3.56 0.95
C THR A 177 0.12 2.73 1.05
N PRO A 178 0.14 1.50 1.57
CA PRO A 178 -1.03 0.60 1.62
C PRO A 178 -2.20 1.07 2.52
N MET A 179 -2.24 2.35 2.88
CA MET A 179 -3.36 2.98 3.58
C MET A 179 -4.47 3.28 2.57
N GLY A 180 -5.31 2.30 2.23
CA GLY A 180 -6.29 2.52 1.17
C GLY A 180 -7.13 1.35 0.71
N GLY A 181 -6.59 0.13 0.69
CA GLY A 181 -7.24 -1.01 0.03
C GLY A 181 -7.71 -0.66 -1.39
N GLN A 182 -6.93 0.12 -2.14
CA GLN A 182 -7.31 0.62 -3.47
C GLN A 182 -6.51 -0.09 -4.56
N ASP A 183 -6.54 -1.42 -4.56
CA ASP A 183 -6.07 -2.19 -5.70
C ASP A 183 -7.08 -2.04 -6.83
N ALA A 184 -6.58 -1.64 -8.00
CA ALA A 184 -7.40 -1.32 -9.16
C ALA A 184 -8.23 -2.53 -9.62
N LYS A 185 -9.56 -2.35 -9.75
CA LYS A 185 -10.42 -3.26 -10.54
C LYS A 185 -9.80 -3.45 -11.93
N GLU A 186 -9.61 -4.71 -12.30
CA GLU A 186 -9.03 -5.20 -13.56
C GLU A 186 -9.70 -4.53 -14.78
N MET A 187 -8.90 -4.17 -15.79
CA MET A 187 -9.41 -3.58 -17.03
C MET A 187 -9.83 -4.68 -18.00
N ASP A 188 -11.01 -4.53 -18.61
CA ASP A 188 -11.40 -5.32 -19.78
C ASP A 188 -10.69 -4.77 -21.03
N VAL A 189 -9.76 -5.57 -21.58
CA VAL A 189 -8.81 -5.17 -22.65
C VAL A 189 -9.48 -5.16 -24.04
N LYS A 190 -10.79 -5.42 -24.15
CA LYS A 190 -11.50 -5.54 -25.44
C LYS A 190 -11.97 -4.21 -26.06
N ALA A 191 -11.56 -3.05 -25.55
CA ALA A 191 -12.06 -1.75 -26.00
C ALA A 191 -11.29 -1.19 -27.22
N ARG A 192 -11.99 -0.45 -28.11
CA ARG A 192 -11.37 0.31 -29.22
C ARG A 192 -10.34 1.33 -28.69
N ASP A 193 -9.28 1.62 -29.44
CA ASP A 193 -8.14 2.46 -29.04
C ASP A 193 -8.51 3.78 -28.32
N GLY A 194 -9.55 4.48 -28.77
CA GLY A 194 -10.03 5.71 -28.12
C GLY A 194 -10.64 5.51 -26.73
N ILE A 195 -11.31 4.37 -26.50
CA ILE A 195 -11.88 4.00 -25.20
C ILE A 195 -10.74 3.60 -24.24
N LEU A 196 -9.72 2.91 -24.74
CA LEU A 196 -8.53 2.55 -23.96
C LEU A 196 -7.77 3.78 -23.48
N ILE A 197 -7.57 4.78 -24.36
CA ILE A 197 -6.93 6.06 -23.98
C ILE A 197 -7.73 6.74 -22.88
N HIS A 198 -9.03 6.92 -23.07
CA HIS A 198 -9.88 7.59 -22.08
C HIS A 198 -9.93 6.85 -20.74
N CYS A 199 -9.97 5.51 -20.78
CA CYS A 199 -9.93 4.67 -19.59
C CYS A 199 -8.58 4.78 -18.86
N ALA A 200 -7.47 4.82 -19.61
CA ALA A 200 -6.12 4.99 -19.07
C ALA A 200 -5.94 6.36 -18.40
N GLU A 201 -6.43 7.43 -19.02
CA GLU A 201 -6.43 8.78 -18.44
C GLU A 201 -7.25 8.86 -17.16
N ARG A 202 -8.49 8.34 -17.20
CA ARG A 202 -9.38 8.33 -16.03
C ARG A 202 -8.79 7.55 -14.84
N ARG A 203 -8.12 6.43 -15.11
CA ARG A 203 -7.43 5.64 -14.07
C ARG A 203 -6.19 6.34 -13.53
N ARG A 204 -5.50 7.14 -14.35
CA ARG A 204 -4.37 7.97 -13.90
C ARG A 204 -4.84 9.09 -12.97
N GLU A 205 -5.97 9.74 -13.25
CA GLU A 205 -6.57 10.73 -12.34
C GLU A 205 -6.88 10.12 -10.97
N ILE A 206 -7.51 8.93 -10.97
CA ILE A 206 -7.77 8.19 -9.71
C ILE A 206 -6.46 7.88 -8.98
N GLY A 207 -5.43 7.41 -9.69
CA GLY A 207 -4.11 7.16 -9.11
C GLY A 207 -3.48 8.42 -8.48
N TYR A 208 -3.63 9.57 -9.14
CA TYR A 208 -3.16 10.86 -8.63
C TYR A 208 -3.87 11.25 -7.32
N ASP A 209 -5.20 11.13 -7.25
CA ASP A 209 -5.99 11.44 -6.06
C ASP A 209 -5.64 10.53 -4.88
N VAL A 210 -5.42 9.24 -5.15
CA VAL A 210 -5.02 8.24 -4.14
C VAL A 210 -3.65 8.57 -3.57
N VAL A 211 -2.67 8.87 -4.44
CA VAL A 211 -1.33 9.26 -4.01
C VAL A 211 -1.38 10.56 -3.19
N GLY A 212 -2.15 11.56 -3.65
CA GLY A 212 -2.27 12.85 -2.96
C GLY A 212 -2.93 12.72 -1.58
N THR A 213 -4.00 11.94 -1.47
CA THR A 213 -4.67 11.66 -0.19
C THR A 213 -3.74 10.96 0.79
N THR A 214 -2.98 9.98 0.29
CA THR A 214 -1.99 9.24 1.07
C THR A 214 -0.86 10.12 1.56
N GLN A 215 -0.34 11.03 0.73
CA GLN A 215 0.70 11.98 1.14
C GLN A 215 0.20 12.92 2.25
N LYS A 216 -1.01 13.46 2.13
CA LYS A 216 -1.61 14.31 3.18
C LYS A 216 -1.70 13.58 4.51
N PHE A 217 -2.09 12.31 4.49
CA PHE A 217 -2.11 11.46 5.68
C PHE A 217 -0.69 11.25 6.25
N ASN A 218 0.29 10.94 5.41
CA ASN A 218 1.69 10.78 5.86
C ASN A 218 2.21 12.06 6.52
N TYR A 219 1.90 13.24 5.96
CA TYR A 219 2.22 14.53 6.59
C TYR A 219 1.57 14.70 7.96
N PHE A 220 0.32 14.26 8.12
CA PHE A 220 -0.37 14.27 9.41
C PHE A 220 0.30 13.35 10.44
N VAL A 221 0.78 12.18 10.02
CA VAL A 221 1.56 11.27 10.87
C VAL A 221 2.89 11.91 11.28
N TYR A 222 3.55 12.63 10.36
CA TYR A 222 4.82 13.32 10.62
C TYR A 222 4.72 14.46 11.64
N TRP A 223 3.52 14.93 11.98
CA TRP A 223 3.30 15.93 13.02
C TRP A 223 3.50 15.35 14.44
N ASN A 224 4.70 14.81 14.70
CA ASN A 224 5.03 14.16 15.97
C ASN A 224 5.84 15.03 16.94
N GLN A 225 6.03 16.33 16.66
CA GLN A 225 6.81 17.24 17.50
C GLN A 225 6.11 18.59 17.73
N GLY A 226 6.34 19.16 18.92
CA GLY A 226 5.88 20.50 19.30
C GLY A 226 4.37 20.71 19.24
N TRP A 227 3.95 21.92 18.87
CA TRP A 227 2.53 22.31 18.77
C TRP A 227 1.75 21.48 17.74
N ARG A 228 2.42 20.99 16.68
CA ARG A 228 1.79 20.15 15.64
C ARG A 228 1.28 18.83 16.22
N ARG A 229 1.99 18.25 17.20
CA ARG A 229 1.56 17.05 17.94
C ARG A 229 0.26 17.30 18.71
N ILE A 230 0.14 18.48 19.33
CA ILE A 230 -1.05 18.87 20.09
C ILE A 230 -2.26 18.97 19.16
N VAL A 231 -2.11 19.67 18.04
CA VAL A 231 -3.17 19.79 17.02
C VAL A 231 -3.58 18.41 16.49
N ARG A 232 -2.59 17.58 16.12
CA ARG A 232 -2.83 16.21 15.65
C ARG A 232 -3.63 15.41 16.69
N ASN A 233 -3.23 15.44 17.95
CA ASN A 233 -3.90 14.70 19.02
C ASN A 233 -5.33 15.21 19.26
N MET A 234 -5.58 16.52 19.21
CA MET A 234 -6.94 17.07 19.30
C MET A 234 -7.82 16.57 18.15
N VAL A 235 -7.32 16.66 16.91
CA VAL A 235 -8.05 16.18 15.72
C VAL A 235 -8.34 14.68 15.84
N LEU A 236 -7.37 13.89 16.30
CA LEU A 236 -7.55 12.45 16.50
C LEU A 236 -8.58 12.13 17.58
N VAL A 237 -8.59 12.85 18.71
CA VAL A 237 -9.60 12.66 19.76
C VAL A 237 -11.01 12.92 19.23
N VAL A 238 -11.17 13.93 18.38
CA VAL A 238 -12.46 14.23 17.74
C VAL A 238 -12.82 13.13 16.73
N LEU A 239 -11.91 12.78 15.81
CA LEU A 239 -12.17 11.80 14.75
C LEU A 239 -12.43 10.39 15.29
N THR A 240 -11.70 9.97 16.32
CA THR A 240 -11.88 8.67 16.97
C THR A 240 -13.20 8.54 17.71
N ARG A 241 -13.91 9.64 18.01
CA ARG A 241 -15.28 9.57 18.56
C ARG A 241 -16.35 9.36 17.49
N ILE A 242 -16.01 9.48 16.21
CA ILE A 242 -16.95 9.33 15.09
C ILE A 242 -16.96 7.85 14.65
N PRO A 243 -18.05 7.09 14.86
CA PRO A 243 -18.10 5.66 14.52
C PRO A 243 -17.86 5.39 13.03
N HIS A 244 -18.29 6.32 12.17
CA HIS A 244 -18.08 6.23 10.72
C HIS A 244 -16.60 6.32 10.35
N PHE A 245 -15.84 7.17 11.03
CA PHE A 245 -14.39 7.27 10.84
C PHE A 245 -13.68 6.00 11.32
N GLN A 246 -14.07 5.46 12.48
CA GLN A 246 -13.52 4.19 12.98
C GLN A 246 -13.77 3.03 12.00
N LYS A 247 -15.00 2.91 11.49
CA LYS A 247 -15.36 1.89 10.49
C LYS A 247 -14.59 2.09 9.19
N HIS A 248 -14.40 3.32 8.74
CA HIS A 248 -13.61 3.64 7.56
C HIS A 248 -12.14 3.25 7.76
N LEU A 249 -11.54 3.63 8.88
CA LEU A 249 -10.16 3.27 9.23
C LEU A 249 -9.99 1.73 9.35
N ALA A 250 -10.97 1.03 9.93
CA ALA A 250 -11.00 -0.42 9.98
C ALA A 250 -11.00 -1.06 8.59
N MET A 251 -11.85 -0.55 7.68
CA MET A 251 -11.93 -1.01 6.30
C MET A 251 -10.63 -0.72 5.52
N LEU A 252 -10.00 0.43 5.78
CA LEU A 252 -8.72 0.81 5.17
C LEU A 252 -7.58 -0.11 5.60
N ILE A 253 -7.47 -0.39 6.90
CA ILE A 253 -6.37 -1.19 7.47
C ILE A 253 -6.57 -2.70 7.25
N SER A 254 -7.82 -3.16 7.26
CA SER A 254 -8.14 -4.57 6.99
C SER A 254 -8.03 -4.95 5.50
N GLY A 255 -7.96 -3.97 4.60
CA GLY A 255 -8.02 -4.20 3.15
C GLY A 255 -9.39 -4.74 2.68
N LEU A 256 -10.40 -4.78 3.55
CA LEU A 256 -11.72 -5.38 3.27
C LEU A 256 -12.62 -4.50 2.39
N LYS A 257 -12.18 -3.28 2.04
CA LYS A 257 -12.91 -2.40 1.10
C LYS A 257 -13.07 -3.01 -0.32
N ASN A 258 -12.30 -4.05 -0.65
CA ASN A 258 -12.31 -4.71 -1.96
C ASN A 258 -13.06 -6.06 -2.02
N ARG A 259 -13.97 -6.36 -1.08
CA ARG A 259 -14.81 -7.58 -1.12
C ARG A 259 -16.31 -7.33 -1.39
N GLY A 260 -16.65 -6.20 -2.02
CA GLY A 260 -18.02 -5.88 -2.45
C GLY A 260 -18.09 -5.51 -3.93
#